data_AF-A0A7W2ISY9-F1
#
_entry.id   AF-A0A7W2ISY9-F1
#
_cell.length_a   1.000
_cell.length_b   1.000
_cell.length_c   1.000
_cell.angle_alpha   90.00
_cell.angle_beta   90.00
_cell.angle_gamma   90.00
#
_symmetry.space_group_name_H-M   'P 1'
#
loop_
_entity.id
_entity.type
_entity.pdbx_description
1 polymer ?
#
loop_
_entity_poly.entity_id
_entity_poly.type
_entity_poly.pdbx_seq_one_letter_code
_entity_poly.pdbx_strand_id
1 'polypeptide(L)'
;MLRYIQRRRIKKVIKLLSAKLVKGYGSREFFSLGQLEASSIKLSKRQQQIALALYADPLELNVEDRLVIKALRGDISNDYFGGEDYTAQDVLSLLSAGGWKGGRNDDDMSNRFGMHSRY
;
A
#
# COMPACT_ATOMS: atom_id res chain seq x y z
N MET A 1 -2.90 15.47 -9.74
CA MET A 1 -3.50 15.48 -8.38
C MET A 1 -3.95 14.10 -7.88
N LEU A 2 -4.60 13.27 -8.71
CA LEU A 2 -5.12 11.95 -8.29
C LEU A 2 -4.04 10.94 -7.83
N ARG A 3 -2.91 10.86 -8.54
CA ARG A 3 -1.79 9.95 -8.21
C ARG A 3 -1.20 10.21 -6.82
N TYR A 4 -1.07 11.47 -6.44
CA TYR A 4 -0.55 11.86 -5.12
C TYR A 4 -1.43 11.36 -3.97
N ILE A 5 -2.75 11.50 -4.10
CA ILE A 5 -3.72 11.00 -3.12
C ILE A 5 -3.65 9.47 -3.04
N GLN A 6 -3.51 8.79 -4.18
CA GLN A 6 -3.36 7.34 -4.25
C GLN A 6 -2.07 6.86 -3.55
N ARG A 7 -0.92 7.49 -3.83
CA ARG A 7 0.35 7.23 -3.13
C ARG A 7 0.21 7.39 -1.62
N ARG A 8 -0.42 8.48 -1.15
CA ARG A 8 -0.69 8.69 0.28
C ARG A 8 -1.55 7.58 0.89
N ARG A 9 -2.57 7.11 0.17
CA ARG A 9 -3.42 5.98 0.62
C ARG A 9 -2.63 4.68 0.68
N ILE A 10 -1.79 4.38 -0.32
CA ILE A 10 -0.92 3.20 -0.34
C ILE A 10 0.00 3.18 0.87
N LYS A 11 0.71 4.29 1.14
CA LYS A 11 1.57 4.42 2.32
C LYS A 11 0.81 4.18 3.63
N LYS A 12 -0.40 4.72 3.74
CA LYS A 12 -1.26 4.52 4.91
C LYS A 12 -1.64 3.05 5.09
N VAL A 13 -1.99 2.34 4.01
CA VAL A 13 -2.30 0.89 4.06
C VAL A 13 -1.07 0.09 4.45
N ILE A 14 0.10 0.37 3.85
CA ILE A 14 1.36 -0.28 4.22
C ILE A 14 1.61 -0.13 5.72
N LYS A 15 1.57 1.10 6.25
CA LYS A 15 1.81 1.38 7.68
C LYS A 15 0.83 0.67 8.63
N LEU A 16 -0.44 0.56 8.25
CA LEU A 16 -1.47 -0.02 9.11
C LEU A 16 -1.47 -1.56 9.09
N LEU A 17 -1.24 -2.16 7.92
CA LEU A 17 -1.38 -3.60 7.76
C LEU A 17 -0.08 -4.36 7.97
N SER A 18 1.08 -3.82 7.59
CA SER A 18 2.34 -4.54 7.65
C SER A 18 2.64 -5.11 9.04
N ALA A 19 2.59 -4.26 10.08
CA ALA A 19 2.85 -4.66 11.46
C ALA A 19 1.82 -5.68 11.95
N LYS A 20 0.55 -5.53 11.52
CA LYS A 20 -0.53 -6.44 11.88
C LYS A 20 -0.35 -7.82 11.22
N LEU A 21 0.01 -7.84 9.94
CA LEU A 21 0.23 -9.07 9.17
C LEU A 21 1.48 -9.82 9.66
N VAL A 22 2.59 -9.12 9.87
CA VAL A 22 3.82 -9.72 10.40
C VAL A 22 3.58 -10.29 11.80
N LYS A 23 2.90 -9.56 12.69
CA LYS A 23 2.59 -10.05 14.04
C LYS A 23 1.62 -11.23 14.04
N GLY A 24 0.65 -11.26 13.12
CA GLY A 24 -0.38 -12.29 13.07
C GLY A 24 0.02 -13.57 12.33
N TYR A 25 0.80 -13.46 11.26
CA TYR A 25 1.03 -14.55 10.30
C TYR A 25 2.50 -14.74 9.91
N GLY A 26 3.40 -13.85 10.34
CA GLY A 26 4.81 -13.83 9.97
C GLY A 26 5.08 -13.14 8.63
N SER A 27 6.36 -13.00 8.27
CA SER A 27 6.79 -12.57 6.93
C SER A 27 6.57 -13.69 5.93
N ARG A 28 5.93 -13.37 4.80
CA ARG A 28 5.64 -14.31 3.71
C ARG A 28 5.78 -13.61 2.36
N GLU A 29 5.99 -14.39 1.31
CA GLU A 29 6.00 -13.89 -0.08
C GLU A 29 4.61 -13.40 -0.51
N PHE A 30 3.55 -14.08 -0.05
CA PHE A 30 2.15 -13.71 -0.27
C PHE A 30 1.30 -14.04 0.96
N PHE A 31 0.22 -13.28 1.15
CA PHE A 31 -0.82 -13.52 2.15
C PHE A 31 -2.11 -13.97 1.49
N SER A 32 -2.83 -14.89 2.12
CA SER A 32 -4.11 -15.37 1.57
C SER A 32 -5.20 -14.31 1.70
N LEU A 33 -6.22 -14.41 0.85
CA LEU A 33 -7.36 -13.47 0.85
C LEU A 33 -8.02 -13.37 2.23
N GLY A 34 -8.26 -14.51 2.90
CA GLY A 34 -8.86 -14.53 4.24
C GLY A 34 -8.03 -13.82 5.30
N GLN A 35 -6.69 -13.93 5.24
CA GLN A 35 -5.79 -13.22 6.16
C GLN A 35 -5.85 -11.70 5.94
N LEU A 36 -5.92 -11.29 4.67
CA LEU A 36 -6.01 -9.88 4.30
C LEU A 36 -7.37 -9.29 4.65
N GLU A 37 -8.47 -10.00 4.39
CA GLU A 37 -9.83 -9.59 4.77
C GLU A 37 -9.96 -9.41 6.28
N ALA A 38 -9.58 -10.42 7.07
CA ALA A 38 -9.60 -10.34 8.54
C ALA A 38 -8.74 -9.18 9.06
N SER A 39 -7.62 -8.91 8.40
CA SER A 39 -6.73 -7.83 8.78
C SER A 39 -7.24 -6.44 8.35
N SER A 40 -8.04 -6.36 7.29
CA SER A 40 -8.49 -5.14 6.63
C SER A 40 -9.98 -4.81 6.83
N ILE A 41 -10.71 -5.53 7.68
CA ILE A 41 -12.13 -5.28 8.02
C ILE A 41 -12.43 -3.81 8.35
N LYS A 42 -11.53 -3.13 9.07
CA LYS A 42 -11.70 -1.72 9.48
C LYS A 42 -11.32 -0.69 8.40
N LEU A 43 -10.82 -1.16 7.26
CA LEU A 43 -10.40 -0.32 6.14
C LEU A 43 -11.55 -0.08 5.17
N SER A 44 -11.52 1.07 4.49
CA SER A 44 -12.45 1.35 3.38
C SER A 44 -12.25 0.37 2.22
N LYS A 45 -13.30 0.14 1.40
CA LYS A 45 -13.24 -0.75 0.23
C LYS A 45 -12.02 -0.49 -0.68
N ARG A 46 -11.70 0.78 -0.92
CA ARG A 46 -10.53 1.15 -1.74
C ARG A 46 -9.19 0.83 -1.06
N GLN A 47 -9.12 0.92 0.25
CA GLN A 47 -7.93 0.51 1.00
C GLN A 47 -7.79 -1.01 1.08
N GLN A 48 -8.90 -1.76 1.10
CA GLN A 48 -8.89 -3.22 0.98
C GLN A 48 -8.36 -3.64 -0.39
N GLN A 49 -8.81 -3.01 -1.48
CA GLN A 49 -8.25 -3.25 -2.83
C GLN A 49 -6.74 -2.96 -2.90
N ILE A 50 -6.28 -1.88 -2.26
CA ILE A 50 -4.85 -1.57 -2.16
C ILE A 50 -4.13 -2.66 -1.34
N ALA A 51 -4.72 -3.17 -0.26
CA ALA A 51 -4.13 -4.23 0.53
C ALA A 51 -3.96 -5.52 -0.28
N LEU A 52 -4.98 -5.89 -1.07
CA LEU A 52 -4.90 -7.02 -1.99
C LEU A 52 -3.80 -6.81 -3.03
N ALA A 53 -3.71 -5.61 -3.63
CA ALA A 53 -2.64 -5.30 -4.57
C ALA A 53 -1.23 -5.38 -3.98
N LEU A 54 -1.07 -5.04 -2.69
CA LEU A 54 0.23 -5.05 -2.02
C LEU A 54 0.67 -6.44 -1.57
N TYR A 55 -0.26 -7.27 -1.09
CA TYR A 55 0.07 -8.43 -0.27
C TYR A 55 -0.49 -9.76 -0.78
N ALA A 56 -1.49 -9.75 -1.66
CA ALA A 56 -2.10 -10.98 -2.19
C ALA A 56 -1.32 -11.52 -3.39
N ASP A 57 -1.45 -12.83 -3.64
CA ASP A 57 -1.01 -13.45 -4.87
C ASP A 57 -1.93 -13.03 -6.05
N PRO A 58 -1.40 -12.46 -7.14
CA PRO A 58 -2.15 -12.14 -8.35
C PRO A 58 -2.90 -13.32 -9.00
N LEU A 59 -2.51 -14.55 -8.70
CA LEU A 59 -3.12 -15.78 -9.22
C LEU A 59 -4.37 -16.19 -8.45
N GLU A 60 -4.46 -15.84 -7.16
CA GLU A 60 -5.59 -16.19 -6.29
C GLU A 60 -6.76 -15.19 -6.36
N LEU A 61 -6.61 -14.11 -7.13
CA LEU A 61 -7.63 -13.06 -7.23
C LEU A 61 -8.80 -13.44 -8.15
N ASN A 62 -10.02 -13.10 -7.72
CA ASN A 62 -11.21 -13.18 -8.54
C ASN A 62 -11.08 -12.38 -9.84
N VAL A 63 -11.67 -12.90 -10.92
CA VAL A 63 -11.54 -12.36 -12.28
C VAL A 63 -11.98 -10.89 -12.38
N GLU A 64 -13.05 -10.51 -11.67
CA GLU A 64 -13.58 -9.14 -11.68
C GLU A 64 -12.63 -8.14 -11.00
N ASP A 65 -12.08 -8.51 -9.85
CA ASP A 65 -11.13 -7.66 -9.12
C ASP A 65 -9.74 -7.64 -9.77
N ARG A 66 -9.43 -8.64 -10.59
CA ARG A 66 -8.11 -8.84 -11.20
C ARG A 66 -7.68 -7.66 -12.07
N LEU A 67 -8.58 -7.06 -12.85
CA LEU A 67 -8.24 -5.93 -13.71
C LEU A 67 -7.87 -4.67 -12.91
N VAL A 68 -8.68 -4.34 -11.90
CA VAL A 68 -8.46 -3.19 -11.04
C VAL A 68 -7.20 -3.38 -10.20
N ILE A 69 -7.02 -4.57 -9.63
CA ILE A 69 -5.86 -4.88 -8.81
C ILE A 69 -4.59 -4.93 -9.66
N LYS A 70 -4.63 -5.47 -10.88
CA LYS A 70 -3.49 -5.46 -11.80
C LYS A 70 -3.05 -4.04 -12.16
N ALA A 71 -3.99 -3.14 -12.42
CA ALA A 71 -3.68 -1.72 -12.64
C ALA A 71 -3.04 -1.08 -11.39
N LEU A 72 -3.57 -1.35 -10.20
CA LEU A 72 -2.99 -0.88 -8.93
C LEU A 72 -1.59 -1.45 -8.69
N ARG A 73 -1.35 -2.73 -9.00
CA ARG A 73 -0.02 -3.35 -8.90
C ARG A 73 0.97 -2.68 -9.85
N GLY A 74 0.56 -2.37 -11.07
CA GLY A 74 1.39 -1.61 -12.01
C GLY A 74 1.75 -0.22 -11.49
N ASP A 75 0.79 0.50 -10.91
CA ASP A 75 1.06 1.80 -10.27
C ASP A 75 2.04 1.67 -9.09
N ILE A 76 1.85 0.67 -8.22
CA ILE A 76 2.71 0.41 -7.05
C ILE A 76 4.13 0.03 -7.49
N SER A 77 4.24 -0.86 -8.47
CA SER A 77 5.51 -1.32 -9.04
C SER A 77 6.31 -0.13 -9.60
N ASN A 78 5.68 0.73 -10.41
CA ASN A 78 6.33 1.92 -10.93
C ASN A 78 6.72 2.93 -9.84
N ASP A 79 5.88 3.08 -8.81
CA ASP A 79 6.09 4.09 -7.77
C ASP A 79 7.16 3.70 -6.74
N TYR A 80 7.32 2.40 -6.46
CA TYR A 80 8.13 1.91 -5.33
C TYR A 80 9.21 0.89 -5.71
N PHE A 81 9.06 0.20 -6.84
CA PHE A 81 9.93 -0.90 -7.26
C PHE A 81 10.50 -0.71 -8.68
N GLY A 82 10.44 0.52 -9.21
CA GLY A 82 11.04 0.85 -10.52
C GLY A 82 10.38 0.18 -11.73
N GLY A 83 9.19 -0.41 -11.59
CA GLY A 83 8.50 -1.14 -12.65
C GLY A 83 8.72 -2.65 -12.63
N GLU A 84 9.46 -3.17 -11.64
CA GLU A 84 9.68 -4.61 -11.46
C GLU A 84 8.52 -5.28 -10.70
N ASP A 85 8.42 -6.60 -10.85
CA ASP A 85 7.51 -7.40 -10.03
C ASP A 85 7.97 -7.39 -8.57
N TYR A 86 7.01 -7.41 -7.65
CA TYR A 86 7.27 -7.35 -6.22
C TYR A 86 6.42 -8.35 -5.44
N THR A 87 6.95 -8.80 -4.31
CA THR A 87 6.29 -9.69 -3.37
C THR A 87 5.80 -8.92 -2.14
N ALA A 88 4.98 -9.58 -1.32
CA ALA A 88 4.59 -9.03 -0.02
C ALA A 88 5.82 -8.81 0.87
N GLN A 89 6.84 -9.65 0.75
CA GLN A 89 8.09 -9.52 1.50
C GLN A 89 8.86 -8.26 1.10
N ASP A 90 8.89 -7.91 -0.18
CA ASP A 90 9.48 -6.64 -0.64
C ASP A 90 8.73 -5.44 -0.07
N VAL A 91 7.39 -5.52 -0.02
CA VAL A 91 6.58 -4.47 0.62
C VAL A 91 6.88 -4.34 2.11
N LEU A 92 7.11 -5.46 2.81
CA LEU A 92 7.50 -5.46 4.22
C LEU A 92 8.92 -4.91 4.42
N SER A 93 9.84 -5.21 3.50
CA SER A 93 11.22 -4.73 3.56
C SER A 93 11.30 -3.22 3.42
N LEU A 94 10.37 -2.59 2.68
CA LEU A 94 10.23 -1.13 2.60
C LEU A 94 10.17 -0.49 3.98
N LEU A 95 9.55 -1.13 4.97
CA LEU A 95 9.45 -0.57 6.33
C LEU A 95 10.69 -0.82 7.19
N SER A 96 11.42 -1.88 6.90
CA SER A 96 12.63 -2.29 7.64
C SER A 96 13.85 -1.44 7.29
N ALA A 97 13.90 -0.90 6.08
CA ALA A 97 14.87 0.13 5.72
C ALA A 97 14.59 1.36 6.59
N GLY A 98 15.40 1.57 7.63
CA GLY A 98 15.22 2.57 8.70
C GLY A 98 15.08 4.05 8.28
N GLY A 99 14.97 4.32 6.97
CA GLY A 99 14.66 5.62 6.37
C GLY A 99 13.28 5.72 5.71
N TRP A 100 12.42 4.69 5.76
CA TRP A 100 11.09 4.76 5.13
C TRP A 100 10.12 5.64 5.91
N LYS A 101 10.28 6.96 5.72
CA LYS A 101 9.26 7.98 5.94
C LYS A 101 8.31 8.10 4.74
N GLY A 102 8.12 7.00 4.00
CA GLY A 102 7.21 6.92 2.87
C GLY A 102 7.71 7.61 1.60
N GLY A 103 8.93 7.35 1.11
CA GLY A 103 9.43 7.88 -0.17
C GLY A 103 9.51 9.42 -0.26
N ARG A 104 10.01 9.95 -1.39
CA ARG A 104 10.18 11.40 -1.62
C ARG A 104 8.95 12.18 -1.16
N ASN A 105 9.18 13.10 -0.23
CA ASN A 105 8.15 13.96 0.32
C ASN A 105 7.89 15.09 -0.69
N ASP A 106 7.09 14.82 -1.72
CA ASP A 106 6.59 15.87 -2.65
C ASP A 106 5.46 16.71 -1.99
N ASP A 107 5.41 16.73 -0.66
CA ASP A 107 4.46 17.46 0.18
C ASP A 107 4.78 18.97 0.25
N ASP A 108 5.36 19.57 -0.80
CA ASP A 108 5.53 21.05 -0.88
C ASP A 108 4.16 21.76 -0.82
N MET A 109 3.09 21.07 -1.24
CA MET A 109 1.72 21.58 -1.12
C MET A 109 1.19 21.62 0.32
N SER A 110 1.66 20.75 1.23
CA SER A 110 1.23 20.78 2.64
C SER A 110 1.92 21.89 3.43
N ASN A 111 3.10 22.35 3.00
CA ASN A 111 3.79 23.48 3.63
C ASN A 111 3.30 24.85 3.13
N ARG A 112 2.82 24.96 1.88
CA ARG A 112 2.37 26.25 1.33
C ARG A 112 0.96 26.69 1.75
N PHE A 113 0.05 25.76 2.03
CA PHE A 113 -1.35 26.10 2.36
C PHE A 113 -1.69 26.07 3.85
N GLY A 114 -0.74 25.71 4.74
CA GLY A 114 -0.97 25.60 6.18
C GLY A 114 -0.65 26.85 7.02
N MET A 115 -0.10 27.91 6.42
CA MET A 115 0.43 29.08 7.15
C MET A 115 -0.51 30.31 7.14
N HIS A 116 -1.82 30.16 6.97
CA HIS A 116 -2.78 31.28 7.01
C HIS A 116 -3.91 31.11 8.03
N SER A 117 -3.64 30.54 9.21
CA SER A 117 -4.46 30.86 10.39
C SER A 117 -3.93 32.14 11.04
N ARG A 118 -4.40 33.30 10.58
CA ARG A 118 -4.31 34.56 11.32
C ARG A 118 -5.72 35.03 11.62
N TYR A 119 -6.02 35.05 12.92
CA TYR A 119 -7.22 35.57 13.60
C TYR A 119 -8.55 34.85 13.37
#